data_AF-A0A955R383-F1
#
_entry.id   AF-A0A955R383-F1
#
_cell.length_a   1.000
_cell.length_b   1.000
_cell.length_c   1.000
_cell.angle_alpha   90.00
_cell.angle_beta   90.00
_cell.angle_gamma   90.00
#
_symmetry.space_group_name_H-M   'P 1'
#
loop_
_entity.id
_entity.type
_entity.pdbx_description
1 polymer ?
#
loop_
_entity_poly.entity_id
_entity_poly.type
_entity_poly.pdbx_seq_one_letter_code
_entity_poly.pdbx_strand_id
1 'polypeptide(L)'
;MKKLLVALAGLVSLIYLINPTAGVLELIPDNMPIIGNLDEATAAAVLLAALRYYGVDLTGFLRPGLGGPPKDDPDKKSGGTE
;
A
#
# COMPACT_ATOMS: atom_id res chain seq x y z
N MET A 1 10.57 -5.43 14.13
CA MET A 1 10.03 -4.05 13.99
C MET A 1 9.49 -3.76 12.59
N LYS A 2 10.25 -4.01 11.51
CA LYS A 2 9.82 -3.69 10.13
C LYS A 2 8.47 -4.28 9.70
N LYS A 3 8.20 -5.55 10.02
CA LYS A 3 6.90 -6.19 9.74
C LYS A 3 5.73 -5.40 10.36
N LEU A 4 5.83 -5.08 11.65
CA LEU A 4 4.80 -4.31 12.36
C LEU A 4 4.54 -2.94 11.73
N LEU A 5 5.59 -2.23 11.31
CA LEU A 5 5.45 -0.94 10.61
C LEU A 5 4.72 -1.09 9.27
N VAL A 6 5.03 -2.14 8.50
CA VAL A 6 4.35 -2.41 7.22
C VAL A 6 2.88 -2.78 7.44
N ALA A 7 2.57 -3.55 8.49
CA ALA A 7 1.18 -3.86 8.86
C ALA A 7 0.41 -2.59 9.26
N LEU A 8 1.03 -1.72 10.07
CA LEU A 8 0.42 -0.47 10.49
C LEU A 8 0.18 0.46 9.30
N ALA A 9 1.15 0.59 8.38
CA ALA A 9 1.00 1.37 7.16
C ALA A 9 -0.16 0.86 6.30
N GLY A 10 -0.24 -0.46 6.07
CA GLY A 10 -1.36 -1.07 5.35
C GLY A 10 -2.72 -0.84 6.03
N LEU A 11 -2.79 -0.95 7.36
CA LEU A 11 -4.03 -0.71 8.10
C LEU A 11 -4.49 0.75 7.99
N VAL A 12 -3.57 1.71 8.12
CA VAL A 12 -3.88 3.14 7.96
C VAL A 12 -4.36 3.44 6.54
N SER A 13 -3.68 2.92 5.51
CA SER A 13 -4.11 3.06 4.12
C SER A 13 -5.49 2.46 3.86
N LEU A 14 -5.80 1.30 4.45
CA LEU A 14 -7.13 0.69 4.32
C LEU A 14 -8.22 1.56 4.95
N ILE A 15 -7.99 2.07 6.17
CA ILE A 15 -8.93 2.97 6.85
C ILE A 15 -9.13 4.26 6.05
N TYR A 16 -8.05 4.80 5.47
CA TYR A 16 -8.10 5.99 4.62
C TYR A 16 -8.97 5.77 3.37
N LEU A 17 -8.73 4.69 2.64
CA LEU A 17 -9.46 4.35 1.40
C LEU A 17 -10.93 4.00 1.62
N ILE A 18 -11.27 3.43 2.78
CA ILE A 18 -12.66 3.20 3.16
C ILE A 18 -13.39 4.55 3.35
N ASN A 19 -12.64 5.63 3.63
CA ASN A 19 -13.16 6.98 3.84
C ASN A 19 -14.43 6.96 4.72
N PRO A 20 -14.35 6.46 5.97
CA PRO A 20 -15.52 6.28 6.82
C PRO A 20 -16.24 7.60 7.14
N THR A 21 -15.57 8.72 6.92
CA THR A 21 -16.07 10.09 7.10
C THR A 21 -16.84 10.61 5.88
N ALA A 22 -16.87 9.89 4.74
CA ALA A 22 -17.61 10.22 3.52
C ALA A 22 -17.47 11.69 3.05
N GLY A 23 -16.28 12.29 3.22
CA GLY A 23 -16.04 13.70 2.87
C GLY A 23 -16.67 14.74 3.81
N VAL A 24 -17.32 14.33 4.92
CA VAL A 24 -18.03 15.24 5.85
C VAL A 24 -17.06 16.08 6.71
N LEU A 25 -15.80 15.66 6.83
CA LEU A 25 -14.73 16.34 7.59
C LEU A 25 -13.57 16.79 6.70
N GLU A 26 -13.86 17.27 5.48
CA GLU A 26 -12.85 17.79 4.57
C GLU A 26 -12.25 19.11 5.09
N LEU A 27 -11.06 19.03 5.70
CA LEU A 27 -10.28 20.19 6.15
C LEU A 27 -9.52 20.87 4.99
N ILE A 28 -9.45 20.22 3.82
CA ILE A 28 -8.77 20.68 2.60
C ILE A 28 -9.68 20.39 1.39
N PRO A 29 -9.84 21.33 0.45
CA PRO A 29 -10.69 21.13 -0.73
C PRO A 29 -9.98 20.25 -1.77
N ASP A 30 -10.09 18.93 -1.63
CA ASP A 30 -9.53 17.93 -2.57
C ASP A 30 -10.50 17.57 -3.71
N ASN A 31 -11.71 18.14 -3.79
CA ASN A 31 -12.75 17.68 -4.73
C ASN A 31 -12.59 18.19 -6.17
N MET A 32 -11.37 18.54 -6.61
CA MET A 32 -11.14 18.94 -8.00
C MET A 32 -11.11 17.69 -8.91
N PRO A 33 -12.03 17.57 -9.89
CA PRO A 33 -12.32 16.34 -10.64
C PRO A 33 -11.18 15.82 -11.55
N ILE A 34 -9.98 16.40 -11.48
CA ILE A 34 -8.82 16.05 -12.32
C ILE A 34 -7.54 15.79 -11.49
N ILE A 35 -7.40 16.37 -10.28
CA ILE A 35 -6.16 16.35 -9.49
C ILE A 35 -6.39 15.79 -8.06
N GLY A 36 -7.66 15.70 -7.64
CA GLY A 36 -8.11 15.60 -6.26
C GLY A 36 -7.92 14.31 -5.46
N ASN A 37 -7.35 13.25 -6.06
CA ASN A 37 -7.33 11.91 -5.43
C ASN A 37 -5.91 11.28 -5.46
N LEU A 38 -4.87 12.11 -5.53
CA LEU A 38 -3.48 11.63 -5.59
C LEU A 38 -3.04 10.93 -4.29
N ASP A 39 -3.52 11.44 -3.18
CA ASP A 39 -3.42 10.89 -1.84
C ASP A 39 -4.12 9.52 -1.73
N GLU A 40 -5.30 9.36 -2.30
CA GLU A 40 -6.03 8.08 -2.36
C GLU A 40 -5.28 7.07 -3.25
N ALA A 41 -4.77 7.51 -4.40
CA ALA A 41 -3.92 6.67 -5.26
C ALA A 41 -2.64 6.23 -4.52
N THR A 42 -2.07 7.13 -3.71
CA THR A 42 -0.92 6.82 -2.85
C THR A 42 -1.30 5.81 -1.77
N ALA A 43 -2.45 5.99 -1.11
CA ALA A 43 -2.95 5.04 -0.11
C ALA A 43 -3.20 3.66 -0.74
N ALA A 44 -3.75 3.60 -1.96
CA ALA A 44 -3.94 2.36 -2.70
C ALA A 44 -2.61 1.67 -3.01
N ALA A 45 -1.61 2.42 -3.49
CA ALA A 45 -0.28 1.88 -3.77
C ALA A 45 0.40 1.33 -2.51
N VAL A 46 0.31 2.06 -1.39
CA VAL A 46 0.86 1.62 -0.09
C VAL A 46 0.16 0.38 0.42
N LEU A 47 -1.17 0.31 0.33
CA LEU A 47 -1.94 -0.88 0.73
C LEU A 47 -1.55 -2.11 -0.09
N LEU A 48 -1.47 -1.97 -1.42
CA LEU A 48 -1.05 -3.07 -2.30
C LEU A 48 0.39 -3.52 -2.01
N ALA A 49 1.30 -2.59 -1.76
CA ALA A 49 2.68 -2.91 -1.38
C ALA A 49 2.76 -3.62 -0.01
N ALA A 50 1.97 -3.19 0.96
CA ALA A 50 1.89 -3.82 2.28
C ALA A 50 1.34 -5.24 2.20
N LEU A 51 0.28 -5.47 1.41
CA LEU A 51 -0.27 -6.81 1.17
C LEU A 51 0.75 -7.72 0.48
N ARG A 52 1.45 -7.20 -0.54
CA ARG A 52 2.50 -7.93 -1.25
C ARG A 52 3.65 -8.31 -0.33
N TYR A 53 4.03 -7.44 0.61
CA TYR A 53 5.04 -7.74 1.63
C TYR A 53 4.67 -8.95 2.50
N TYR A 54 3.37 -9.21 2.70
CA TYR A 54 2.85 -10.39 3.40
C TYR A 54 2.54 -11.58 2.47
N GLY A 55 2.88 -11.49 1.19
CA GLY A 55 2.67 -12.55 0.20
C GLY A 55 1.29 -12.54 -0.46
N VAL A 56 0.48 -11.50 -0.23
CA VAL A 56 -0.83 -11.32 -0.88
C VAL A 56 -0.68 -10.35 -2.05
N ASP A 57 -0.63 -10.87 -3.28
CA ASP A 57 -0.56 -10.05 -4.49
C ASP A 57 -1.95 -9.90 -5.12
N LEU A 58 -2.63 -8.79 -4.80
CA LEU A 58 -3.91 -8.45 -5.43
C LEU A 58 -3.76 -7.97 -6.87
N THR A 59 -2.55 -7.64 -7.34
CA THR A 59 -2.33 -7.17 -8.72
C THR A 59 -2.10 -8.30 -9.72
N GLY A 60 -2.08 -9.56 -9.26
CA GLY A 60 -1.79 -10.73 -10.10
C GLY A 60 -2.75 -10.90 -11.27
N PHE A 61 -4.02 -10.53 -11.12
CA PHE A 61 -5.00 -10.59 -12.21
C PHE A 61 -4.75 -9.55 -13.32
N LEU A 62 -4.02 -8.47 -13.02
CA LEU A 62 -3.63 -7.43 -13.99
C LEU A 62 -2.37 -7.81 -14.77
N ARG A 63 -1.65 -8.85 -14.35
CA ARG A 63 -0.38 -9.28 -14.95
C ARG A 63 -0.42 -10.76 -15.34
N PRO A 64 -1.14 -11.15 -16.41
CA PRO A 64 -1.02 -12.50 -16.93
C PRO A 64 0.41 -12.69 -17.49
N GLY A 65 1.20 -13.57 -16.88
CA GLY A 65 2.40 -14.13 -17.52
C GLY A 65 3.78 -13.75 -16.97
N LEU A 66 3.91 -12.97 -15.88
CA LEU A 66 5.17 -12.94 -15.12
C LEU A 66 5.02 -13.83 -13.89
N GLY A 67 5.94 -14.80 -13.74
CA GLY A 67 6.00 -15.70 -12.60
C GLY A 67 5.82 -14.96 -11.28
N GLY A 68 5.16 -15.62 -10.33
CA GLY A 68 4.70 -15.05 -9.06
C GLY A 68 5.73 -14.17 -8.36
N PRO A 69 5.27 -13.28 -7.45
CA PRO A 69 6.07 -12.19 -6.92
C PRO A 69 7.48 -12.66 -6.53
N PRO A 70 8.55 -11.96 -6.96
CA PRO A 70 9.88 -12.17 -6.39
C PRO A 70 9.72 -12.20 -4.87
N LYS A 71 10.20 -13.27 -4.24
CA LYS A 71 10.24 -13.38 -2.79
C LYS A 71 11.21 -12.31 -2.31
N ASP A 72 10.67 -11.13 -2.01
CA ASP A 72 11.40 -10.07 -1.34
C ASP A 72 11.65 -10.55 0.08
N ASP A 73 12.70 -11.37 0.25
CA ASP A 73 13.16 -11.84 1.56
C ASP A 73 13.52 -10.60 2.39
N PRO A 74 12.71 -10.21 3.40
CA PRO A 74 12.95 -8.99 4.15
C PRO A 74 14.22 -9.08 5.02
N ASP A 75 14.76 -10.30 5.17
CA ASP A 75 15.90 -10.64 6.03
C ASP A 75 17.24 -10.77 5.27
N LYS A 76 17.27 -10.66 3.92
CA LYS A 76 18.51 -10.83 3.12
C LYS A 76 19.41 -9.58 3.02
N LYS A 77 19.23 -8.58 3.89
CA LYS A 77 20.06 -7.35 3.96
C LYS A 77 20.75 -7.15 5.32
N SER A 78 21.28 -8.22 5.91
CA SER A 78 22.16 -8.11 7.09
C SER A 78 23.31 -9.13 7.11
N GLY A 79 23.68 -9.70 5.97
CA GLY A 79 24.84 -10.60 5.83
C GLY A 79 25.90 -10.00 4.91
N GLY A 80 26.98 -9.48 5.50
CA GLY A 80 28.12 -8.86 4.82
C GLY A 80 28.23 -7.39 5.22
N THR A 81 29.21 -6.94 6.00
CA THR A 81 30.54 -7.46 6.33
C THR A 81 30.92 -6.97 7.72
N GLU A 82 31.67 -7.82 8.41
CA GLU A 82 32.69 -7.58 9.44
C GLU A 82 32.88 -6.16 9.98
#